data_AF-A0A7C3R3T6-F1
#
_entry.id   AF-A0A7C3R3T6-F1
#
_cell.length_a   1.000
_cell.length_b   1.000
_cell.length_c   1.000
_cell.angle_alpha   90.00
_cell.angle_beta   90.00
_cell.angle_gamma   90.00
#
_symmetry.space_group_name_H-M   'P 1'
#
loop_
_entity.id
_entity.type
_entity.pdbx_description
1 polymer ?
#
loop_
_entity_poly.entity_id
_entity_poly.type
_entity_poly.pdbx_seq_one_letter_code
_entity_poly.pdbx_strand_id
1 'polypeptide(L)'
;MERSSIDFNLIAIITITFIFPLAFGFFITNDGIWFTSVTLHTALEASAGIIAIAVATILLAKSKHKREINHYYWSAIALYAMGIFDFLHSLTEPGDLFILLQSLAVFFGGLFSLLVWVPKKTVNHFLFKLIPFIFVSSILFLAVIILLFNYIIPPMREINGEFIPFAIYLNLICGVSFFITAVFFINLYFNKKNKENLLLIG
;
A
#
# COMPACT_ATOMS: atom_id res chain seq x y z
N MET A 1 22.09 -24.93 -9.37
CA MET A 1 21.10 -25.12 -8.28
C MET A 1 20.47 -23.82 -7.79
N GLU A 2 21.13 -22.66 -7.85
CA GLU A 2 20.51 -21.37 -7.42
C GLU A 2 19.35 -20.88 -8.31
N ARG A 3 19.44 -21.08 -9.64
CA ARG A 3 18.46 -20.56 -10.61
C ARG A 3 17.05 -21.17 -10.45
N SER A 4 16.95 -22.46 -10.15
CA SER A 4 15.65 -23.13 -9.95
C SER A 4 14.93 -22.66 -8.68
N SER A 5 15.69 -22.33 -7.63
CA SER A 5 15.12 -21.76 -6.39
C SER A 5 14.62 -20.32 -6.58
N ILE A 6 15.23 -19.58 -7.50
CA ILE A 6 14.88 -18.19 -7.82
C ILE A 6 13.55 -18.14 -8.60
N ASP A 7 13.42 -18.97 -9.63
CA ASP A 7 12.19 -19.05 -10.43
C ASP A 7 11.02 -19.54 -9.56
N PHE A 8 11.26 -20.49 -8.64
CA PHE A 8 10.27 -20.98 -7.69
C PHE A 8 9.75 -19.87 -6.74
N ASN A 9 10.64 -19.05 -6.17
CA ASN A 9 10.23 -17.98 -5.25
C ASN A 9 9.42 -16.87 -5.96
N LEU A 10 9.80 -16.53 -7.19
CA LEU A 10 9.05 -15.55 -7.98
C LEU A 10 7.65 -16.08 -8.33
N ILE A 11 7.56 -17.34 -8.77
CA ILE A 11 6.29 -18.01 -9.06
C ILE A 11 5.43 -18.06 -7.79
N ALA A 12 5.99 -18.49 -6.66
CA ALA A 12 5.27 -18.55 -5.39
C ALA A 12 4.71 -17.19 -4.97
N ILE A 13 5.47 -16.10 -5.10
CA ILE A 13 5.00 -14.75 -4.77
C ILE A 13 3.89 -14.30 -5.71
N ILE A 14 4.04 -14.48 -7.03
CA ILE A 14 2.96 -14.15 -7.97
C ILE A 14 1.69 -14.95 -7.66
N THR A 15 1.84 -16.24 -7.34
CA THR A 15 0.71 -17.09 -6.96
C THR A 15 0.05 -16.62 -5.67
N ILE A 16 0.82 -16.31 -4.63
CA ILE A 16 0.29 -15.88 -3.33
C ILE A 16 -0.33 -14.47 -3.40
N THR A 17 0.24 -13.56 -4.19
CA THR A 17 -0.21 -12.16 -4.25
C THR A 17 -1.37 -11.96 -5.22
N PHE A 18 -1.41 -12.67 -6.35
CA PHE A 18 -2.43 -12.45 -7.38
C PHE A 18 -3.42 -13.61 -7.49
N ILE A 19 -2.92 -14.84 -7.61
CA ILE A 19 -3.78 -15.99 -7.89
C ILE A 19 -4.61 -16.36 -6.66
N PHE A 20 -3.97 -16.40 -5.49
CA PHE A 20 -4.63 -16.80 -4.25
C PHE A 20 -5.76 -15.83 -3.87
N PRO A 21 -5.59 -14.49 -3.85
CA PRO A 21 -6.67 -13.57 -3.48
C PRO A 21 -7.82 -13.60 -4.49
N LEU A 22 -7.53 -13.73 -5.80
CA LEU A 22 -8.57 -13.85 -6.82
C LEU A 22 -9.37 -15.16 -6.69
N ALA A 23 -8.67 -16.29 -6.52
CA ALA A 23 -9.30 -17.59 -6.32
C ALA A 23 -10.11 -17.62 -5.03
N PHE A 24 -9.52 -17.15 -3.92
CA PHE A 24 -10.17 -17.06 -2.62
C PHE A 24 -11.41 -16.15 -2.68
N GLY A 25 -11.31 -14.99 -3.33
CA GLY A 25 -12.44 -14.10 -3.57
C GLY A 25 -13.56 -14.78 -4.35
N PHE A 26 -13.23 -15.46 -5.46
CA PHE A 26 -14.19 -16.22 -6.26
C PHE A 26 -14.91 -17.32 -5.47
N PHE A 27 -14.17 -18.11 -4.69
CA PHE A 27 -14.73 -19.16 -3.83
C PHE A 27 -15.67 -18.58 -2.78
N ILE A 28 -15.26 -17.51 -2.08
CA ILE A 28 -16.11 -16.86 -1.07
C ILE A 28 -17.40 -16.32 -1.70
N THR A 29 -17.32 -15.71 -2.88
CA THR A 29 -18.50 -15.12 -3.54
C THR A 29 -19.47 -16.16 -4.09
N ASN A 30 -18.99 -17.34 -4.50
CA ASN A 30 -19.82 -18.37 -5.13
C ASN A 30 -20.36 -19.42 -4.16
N ASP A 31 -19.63 -19.75 -3.09
CA ASP A 31 -20.03 -20.82 -2.16
C ASP A 31 -20.97 -20.34 -1.04
N GLY A 32 -21.30 -19.03 -1.00
CA GLY A 32 -22.27 -18.46 -0.06
C GLY A 32 -21.86 -18.52 1.41
N ILE A 33 -20.58 -18.76 1.70
CA ILE A 33 -20.04 -18.79 3.07
C ILE A 33 -19.77 -17.36 3.53
N TRP A 34 -20.80 -16.70 4.07
CA TRP A 34 -20.71 -15.33 4.60
C TRP A 34 -20.26 -15.34 6.07
N PHE A 35 -18.97 -15.53 6.33
CA PHE A 35 -18.39 -15.18 7.64
C PHE A 35 -17.91 -13.73 7.61
N THR A 36 -18.79 -12.79 7.96
CA THR A 36 -18.47 -11.36 8.06
C THR A 36 -18.25 -10.98 9.52
N SER A 37 -17.01 -11.13 10.00
CA SER A 37 -16.62 -10.55 11.29
C SER A 37 -15.96 -9.19 11.06
N VAL A 38 -16.71 -8.12 11.32
CA VAL A 38 -16.20 -6.74 11.24
C VAL A 38 -14.99 -6.57 12.17
N THR A 39 -15.02 -7.18 13.35
CA THR A 39 -13.91 -7.15 14.31
C THR A 39 -12.67 -7.85 13.77
N LEU A 40 -12.81 -9.00 13.11
CA LEU A 40 -11.66 -9.69 12.52
C LEU A 40 -11.08 -8.89 11.35
N HIS A 41 -11.94 -8.35 10.48
CA HIS A 41 -11.54 -7.52 9.35
C HIS A 41 -10.73 -6.30 9.79
N THR A 42 -11.30 -5.50 10.70
CA THR A 42 -10.63 -4.31 11.25
C THR A 42 -9.36 -4.67 12.02
N ALA A 43 -9.32 -5.77 12.77
CA ALA A 43 -8.10 -6.22 13.45
C ALA A 43 -6.98 -6.60 12.47
N LEU A 44 -7.31 -7.27 11.36
CA LEU A 44 -6.34 -7.62 10.32
C LEU A 44 -5.82 -6.37 9.61
N GLU A 45 -6.70 -5.41 9.30
CA GLU A 45 -6.32 -4.15 8.68
C GLU A 45 -5.45 -3.27 9.59
N ALA A 46 -5.81 -3.16 10.87
CA ALA A 46 -5.00 -2.47 11.88
C ALA A 46 -3.59 -3.07 11.95
N SER A 47 -3.51 -4.41 11.98
CA SER A 47 -2.24 -5.14 12.02
C SER A 47 -1.42 -4.91 10.75
N ALA A 48 -2.06 -4.96 9.58
CA ALA A 48 -1.42 -4.68 8.30
C ALA A 48 -0.87 -3.25 8.24
N GLY A 49 -1.64 -2.25 8.70
CA GLY A 49 -1.20 -0.86 8.77
C GLY A 49 0.02 -0.66 9.68
N ILE A 50 0.03 -1.29 10.86
CA ILE A 50 1.17 -1.27 11.78
C ILE A 50 2.41 -1.94 11.14
N ILE A 51 2.23 -3.08 10.50
CA ILE A 51 3.31 -3.80 9.81
C ILE A 51 3.87 -2.93 8.67
N ALA A 52 3.02 -2.27 7.88
CA ALA A 52 3.44 -1.37 6.81
C ALA A 52 4.29 -0.22 7.35
N ILE A 53 3.89 0.42 8.46
CA ILE A 53 4.66 1.48 9.12
C ILE A 53 6.01 0.95 9.64
N ALA A 54 6.03 -0.25 10.23
CA ALA A 54 7.26 -0.87 10.72
C ALA A 54 8.24 -1.18 9.57
N VAL A 55 7.74 -1.77 8.47
CA VAL A 55 8.54 -2.06 7.27
C VAL A 55 9.03 -0.76 6.63
N ALA A 56 8.19 0.27 6.51
CA ALA A 56 8.59 1.59 6.03
C ALA A 56 9.77 2.16 6.83
N THR A 57 9.72 2.04 8.16
CA THR A 57 10.79 2.48 9.06
C THR A 57 12.10 1.75 8.78
N ILE A 58 12.05 0.42 8.59
CA ILE A 58 13.21 -0.41 8.27
C ILE A 58 13.81 -0.03 6.90
N LEU A 59 12.97 0.17 5.88
CA LEU A 59 13.41 0.57 4.54
C LEU A 59 14.06 1.97 4.53
N LEU A 60 13.52 2.90 5.31
CA LEU A 60 14.09 4.23 5.46
C LEU A 60 15.43 4.18 6.23
N ALA A 61 15.55 3.34 7.25
CA ALA A 61 16.81 3.11 7.95
C ALA A 61 17.88 2.52 7.01
N LYS A 62 17.49 1.60 6.13
CA LYS A 62 18.39 1.00 5.13
C LYS A 62 18.94 2.01 4.12
N SER A 63 18.13 2.98 3.69
CA SER A 63 18.55 4.05 2.77
C SER A 63 19.42 5.13 3.45
N LYS A 64 19.41 5.20 4.79
CA LYS A 64 20.13 6.21 5.59
C LYS A 64 21.64 6.09 5.51
N HIS A 65 22.20 4.87 5.44
CA HIS A 65 23.65 4.65 5.47
C HIS A 65 24.42 5.39 4.38
N LYS A 66 23.80 5.60 3.20
CA LYS A 66 24.39 6.35 2.09
C LYS A 66 23.69 7.68 1.80
N ARG A 67 22.63 8.03 2.56
CA ARG A 67 21.76 9.19 2.32
C ARG A 67 21.25 9.21 0.87
N GLU A 68 20.90 8.04 0.38
CA GLU A 68 20.49 7.82 -1.00
C GLU A 68 18.97 7.76 -1.05
N ILE A 69 18.38 8.67 -1.82
CA ILE A 69 17.01 8.52 -2.29
C ILE A 69 17.06 7.43 -3.36
N ASN A 70 16.49 6.26 -3.05
CA ASN A 70 16.44 5.09 -3.92
C ASN A 70 15.06 4.42 -3.80
N HIS A 71 14.86 3.28 -4.47
CA HIS A 71 13.58 2.57 -4.44
C HIS A 71 13.13 2.17 -3.02
N TYR A 72 14.04 1.83 -2.10
CA TYR A 72 13.65 1.56 -0.70
C TYR A 72 13.13 2.82 0.00
N TYR A 73 13.72 3.98 -0.29
CA TYR A 73 13.28 5.27 0.26
C TYR A 73 11.86 5.62 -0.22
N TRP A 74 11.58 5.45 -1.51
CA TRP A 74 10.25 5.71 -2.07
C TRP A 74 9.22 4.69 -1.61
N SER A 75 9.60 3.40 -1.52
CA SER A 75 8.74 2.35 -0.97
C SER A 75 8.38 2.63 0.49
N ALA A 76 9.32 3.16 1.29
CA ALA A 76 9.03 3.57 2.65
C ALA A 76 7.96 4.68 2.70
N ILE A 77 8.05 5.70 1.84
CA ILE A 77 7.07 6.79 1.78
C ILE A 77 5.68 6.26 1.41
N ALA A 78 5.61 5.37 0.41
CA ALA A 78 4.37 4.72 0.01
C ALA A 78 3.74 3.91 1.14
N LEU A 79 4.54 3.07 1.82
CA LEU A 79 4.09 2.25 2.95
C LEU A 79 3.68 3.07 4.17
N TYR A 80 4.34 4.20 4.45
CA TYR A 80 3.86 5.11 5.49
C TYR A 80 2.48 5.68 5.15
N ALA A 81 2.28 6.14 3.91
CA ALA A 81 1.01 6.72 3.52
C ALA A 81 -0.13 5.70 3.62
N MET A 82 0.07 4.53 3.03
CA MET A 82 -0.88 3.42 3.09
C MET A 82 -1.11 2.97 4.54
N GLY A 83 -0.06 2.68 5.29
CA GLY A 83 -0.16 2.16 6.66
C GLY A 83 -0.83 3.13 7.65
N ILE A 84 -0.66 4.44 7.47
CA ILE A 84 -1.32 5.46 8.31
C ILE A 84 -2.82 5.46 8.05
N PHE A 85 -3.25 5.53 6.79
CA PHE A 85 -4.67 5.49 6.46
C PHE A 85 -5.28 4.12 6.78
N ASP A 86 -4.53 3.03 6.59
CA ASP A 86 -4.95 1.67 6.92
C ASP A 86 -5.24 1.54 8.42
N PHE A 87 -4.30 2.02 9.24
CA PHE A 87 -4.51 2.02 10.67
C PHE A 87 -5.69 2.90 11.07
N LEU A 88 -5.84 4.10 10.49
CA LEU A 88 -6.92 5.00 10.86
C LEU A 88 -8.31 4.53 10.39
N HIS A 89 -8.45 3.91 9.22
CA HIS A 89 -9.75 3.38 8.79
C HIS A 89 -10.19 2.24 9.72
N SER A 90 -9.25 1.42 10.20
CA SER A 90 -9.55 0.29 11.09
C SER A 90 -10.15 0.73 12.43
N LEU A 91 -9.96 2.01 12.79
CA LEU A 91 -10.53 2.64 14.00
C LEU A 91 -11.91 3.28 13.75
N THR A 92 -12.44 3.22 12.54
CA THR A 92 -13.73 3.82 12.19
C THR A 92 -14.79 2.75 11.96
N GLU A 93 -16.05 3.08 12.27
CA GLU A 93 -17.18 2.18 12.02
C GLU A 93 -17.44 2.04 10.51
N PRO A 94 -17.94 0.88 10.04
CA PRO A 94 -18.29 0.70 8.62
C PRO A 94 -19.26 1.78 8.12
N GLY A 95 -18.88 2.50 7.07
CA GLY A 95 -19.64 3.61 6.51
C GLY A 95 -18.85 4.38 5.46
N ASP A 96 -19.27 5.60 5.13
CA ASP A 96 -18.63 6.40 4.07
C ASP A 96 -17.20 6.82 4.43
N LEU A 97 -16.98 7.22 5.68
CA LEU A 97 -15.65 7.55 6.20
C LEU A 97 -14.70 6.35 6.12
N PHE A 98 -15.18 5.15 6.48
CA PHE A 98 -14.42 3.91 6.41
C PHE A 98 -13.93 3.64 4.97
N ILE A 99 -14.85 3.75 4.00
CA ILE A 99 -14.55 3.53 2.57
C ILE A 99 -13.60 4.59 2.04
N LEU A 100 -13.80 5.86 2.42
CA LEU A 100 -12.94 6.96 1.99
C LEU A 100 -11.52 6.79 2.51
N LEU A 101 -11.32 6.54 3.81
CA LEU A 101 -9.99 6.35 4.39
C LEU A 101 -9.29 5.16 3.73
N GLN A 102 -9.99 4.05 3.52
CA GLN A 102 -9.43 2.91 2.80
C GLN A 102 -9.06 3.25 1.35
N SER A 103 -9.93 3.96 0.63
CA SER A 103 -9.68 4.38 -0.76
C SER A 103 -8.49 5.33 -0.87
N LEU A 104 -8.28 6.19 0.14
CA LEU A 104 -7.12 7.07 0.21
C LEU A 104 -5.84 6.32 0.57
N ALA A 105 -5.92 5.30 1.43
CA ALA A 105 -4.78 4.44 1.77
C ALA A 105 -4.18 3.81 0.51
N VAL A 106 -5.02 3.13 -0.27
CA VAL A 106 -4.62 2.47 -1.51
C VAL A 106 -4.22 3.50 -2.56
N PHE A 107 -4.96 4.61 -2.72
CA PHE A 107 -4.61 5.64 -3.69
C PHE A 107 -3.22 6.26 -3.44
N PHE A 108 -2.94 6.75 -2.23
CA PHE A 108 -1.65 7.35 -1.92
C PHE A 108 -0.52 6.33 -1.85
N GLY A 109 -0.81 5.11 -1.35
CA GLY A 109 0.13 4.00 -1.38
C GLY A 109 0.61 3.71 -2.80
N GLY A 110 -0.33 3.49 -3.73
CA GLY A 110 -0.02 3.24 -5.14
C GLY A 110 0.61 4.44 -5.85
N LEU A 111 0.10 5.65 -5.63
CA LEU A 111 0.63 6.86 -6.27
C LEU A 111 2.09 7.12 -5.86
N PHE A 112 2.41 7.02 -4.57
CA PHE A 112 3.77 7.23 -4.09
C PHE A 112 4.70 6.05 -4.42
N SER A 113 4.17 4.84 -4.58
CA SER A 113 4.97 3.70 -4.99
C SER A 113 5.55 3.87 -6.40
N LEU A 114 4.89 4.62 -7.29
CA LEU A 114 5.43 4.96 -8.62
C LEU A 114 6.77 5.71 -8.56
N LEU A 115 7.06 6.39 -7.44
CA LEU A 115 8.32 7.12 -7.28
C LEU A 115 9.54 6.19 -7.26
N VAL A 116 9.38 4.87 -7.12
CA VAL A 116 10.50 3.91 -7.24
C VAL A 116 11.23 4.01 -8.58
N TRP A 117 10.57 4.50 -9.63
CA TRP A 117 11.16 4.74 -10.95
C TRP A 117 12.07 5.96 -10.99
N VAL A 118 12.02 6.85 -9.99
CA VAL A 118 12.90 8.02 -9.90
C VAL A 118 14.34 7.54 -9.72
N PRO A 119 15.29 8.00 -10.56
CA PRO A 119 16.68 7.59 -10.47
C PRO A 119 17.28 7.84 -9.09
N LYS A 120 18.15 6.91 -8.67
CA LYS A 120 18.89 7.03 -7.41
C LYS A 120 19.63 8.36 -7.35
N LYS A 121 19.48 9.09 -6.24
CA LYS A 121 20.17 10.36 -5.99
C LYS A 121 20.69 10.44 -4.56
N THR A 122 21.95 10.84 -4.40
CA THR A 122 22.49 11.19 -3.08
C THR A 122 22.10 12.63 -2.76
N VAL A 123 21.58 12.86 -1.57
CA VAL A 123 21.16 14.18 -1.11
C VAL A 123 21.84 14.55 0.20
N ASN A 124 21.77 15.83 0.57
CA ASN A 124 22.25 16.27 1.88
C ASN A 124 21.37 15.71 3.02
N HIS A 125 21.88 15.80 4.25
CA HIS A 125 21.18 15.25 5.42
C HIS A 125 19.81 15.90 5.66
N PHE A 126 19.68 17.19 5.37
CA PHE A 126 18.46 17.96 5.55
C PHE A 126 17.35 17.44 4.62
N LEU A 127 17.60 17.38 3.31
CA LEU A 127 16.65 16.88 2.32
C LEU A 127 16.27 15.42 2.56
N PHE A 128 17.23 14.57 2.95
CA PHE A 128 16.96 13.16 3.24
C PHE A 128 15.93 12.98 4.38
N LYS A 129 15.93 13.87 5.37
CA LYS A 129 14.94 13.83 6.46
C LYS A 129 13.67 14.59 6.13
N LEU A 130 13.80 15.73 5.44
CA LEU A 130 12.70 16.64 5.17
C LEU A 130 11.64 15.99 4.27
N ILE A 131 12.02 15.22 3.25
CA ILE A 131 11.06 14.65 2.30
C ILE A 131 10.06 13.70 3.00
N PRO A 132 10.48 12.61 3.69
CA PRO A 132 9.58 11.75 4.44
C PRO A 132 8.77 12.51 5.46
N PHE A 133 9.38 13.49 6.15
CA PHE A 133 8.68 14.32 7.10
C PHE A 133 7.52 15.10 6.46
N ILE A 134 7.75 15.74 5.31
CA ILE A 134 6.71 16.48 4.58
C ILE A 134 5.60 15.54 4.12
N PHE A 135 5.94 14.39 3.55
CA PHE A 135 4.94 13.42 3.05
C PHE A 135 4.10 12.87 4.20
N VAL A 136 4.75 12.33 5.24
CA VAL A 136 4.06 11.76 6.41
C VAL A 136 3.23 12.82 7.13
N SER A 137 3.76 14.03 7.32
CA SER A 137 3.01 15.11 7.98
C SER A 137 1.81 15.56 7.14
N SER A 138 1.95 15.65 5.82
CA SER A 138 0.83 15.99 4.92
C SER A 138 -0.27 14.93 4.97
N ILE A 139 0.11 13.64 4.99
CA ILE A 139 -0.84 12.52 5.08
C ILE A 139 -1.55 12.52 6.42
N LEU A 140 -0.81 12.66 7.54
CA LEU A 140 -1.40 12.76 8.87
C LEU A 140 -2.33 13.97 8.98
N PHE A 141 -1.91 15.13 8.48
CA PHE A 141 -2.72 16.33 8.48
C PHE A 141 -4.03 16.14 7.71
N LEU A 142 -3.96 15.56 6.50
CA LEU A 142 -5.13 15.24 5.70
C LEU A 142 -6.05 14.25 6.41
N ALA A 143 -5.51 13.17 6.98
CA ALA A 143 -6.29 12.17 7.69
C ALA A 143 -6.99 12.77 8.93
N VAL A 144 -6.30 13.61 9.69
CA VAL A 144 -6.89 14.32 10.85
C VAL A 144 -8.00 15.26 10.39
N ILE A 145 -7.82 16.01 9.31
CA ILE A 145 -8.90 16.85 8.76
C ILE A 145 -10.12 16.00 8.41
N ILE A 146 -9.93 14.88 7.71
CA ILE A 146 -11.05 14.00 7.32
C ILE A 146 -11.79 13.45 8.54
N LEU A 147 -11.06 13.07 9.60
CA LEU A 147 -11.65 12.59 10.84
C LEU A 147 -12.43 13.67 11.59
N LEU A 148 -11.90 14.90 11.66
CA LEU A 148 -12.53 16.02 12.36
C LEU A 148 -13.77 16.56 11.62
N PHE A 149 -13.75 16.51 10.29
CA PHE A 149 -14.81 17.04 9.43
C PHE A 149 -15.57 15.92 8.68
N ASN A 150 -15.78 14.79 9.36
CA ASN A 150 -16.40 13.62 8.74
C ASN A 150 -17.85 13.85 8.25
N TYR A 151 -18.54 14.87 8.78
CA TYR A 151 -19.89 15.26 8.37
C TYR A 151 -19.96 15.87 6.96
N ILE A 152 -18.82 16.26 6.38
CA ILE A 152 -18.72 16.83 5.03
C ILE A 152 -18.45 15.74 3.98
N ILE A 153 -18.15 14.50 4.42
CA ILE A 153 -17.79 13.41 3.52
C ILE A 153 -19.00 13.07 2.63
N PRO A 154 -18.82 13.10 1.29
CA PRO A 154 -19.91 12.73 0.39
C PRO A 154 -20.24 11.24 0.56
N PRO A 155 -21.48 10.82 0.27
CA PRO A 155 -21.84 9.41 0.26
C PRO A 155 -20.88 8.62 -0.64
N MET A 156 -20.29 7.55 -0.13
CA MET A 156 -19.33 6.70 -0.85
C MET A 156 -19.99 5.46 -1.45
N ARG A 157 -21.29 5.28 -1.18
CA ARG A 157 -22.15 4.27 -1.79
C ARG A 157 -23.42 4.89 -2.36
N GLU A 158 -23.90 4.31 -3.45
CA GLU A 158 -25.21 4.57 -4.02
C GLU A 158 -26.33 3.91 -3.19
N ILE A 159 -27.59 4.28 -3.47
CA ILE A 159 -28.79 3.78 -2.78
C ILE A 159 -28.94 2.25 -2.95
N ASN A 160 -28.45 1.69 -4.07
CA ASN A 160 -28.42 0.26 -4.34
C ASN A 160 -27.32 -0.50 -3.58
N GLY A 161 -26.46 0.20 -2.82
CA GLY A 161 -25.35 -0.35 -2.07
C GLY A 161 -24.02 -0.46 -2.85
N GLU A 162 -24.00 -0.07 -4.13
CA GLU A 162 -22.79 -0.07 -4.96
C GLU A 162 -21.87 1.10 -4.60
N PHE A 163 -20.57 0.97 -4.87
CA PHE A 163 -19.63 2.07 -4.68
C PHE A 163 -19.84 3.17 -5.72
N ILE A 164 -19.71 4.43 -5.29
CA ILE A 164 -19.77 5.55 -6.24
C ILE A 164 -18.56 5.54 -7.20
N PRO A 165 -18.68 6.12 -8.40
CA PRO A 165 -17.58 6.15 -9.38
C PRO A 165 -16.27 6.74 -8.84
N PHE A 166 -16.33 7.70 -7.91
CA PHE A 166 -15.16 8.29 -7.28
C PHE A 166 -14.29 7.23 -6.56
N ALA A 167 -14.91 6.39 -5.73
CA ALA A 167 -14.22 5.31 -5.02
C ALA A 167 -13.62 4.30 -6.01
N ILE A 168 -14.36 3.98 -7.08
CA ILE A 168 -13.90 3.06 -8.13
C ILE A 168 -12.66 3.62 -8.85
N TYR A 169 -12.68 4.90 -9.23
CA TYR A 169 -11.54 5.52 -9.92
C TYR A 169 -10.29 5.60 -9.05
N LEU A 170 -10.43 5.92 -7.76
CA LEU A 170 -9.28 5.91 -6.82
C LEU A 170 -8.62 4.52 -6.76
N ASN A 171 -9.44 3.47 -6.61
CA ASN A 171 -8.96 2.09 -6.56
C ASN A 171 -8.36 1.62 -7.91
N LEU A 172 -8.94 2.03 -9.03
CA LEU A 172 -8.43 1.68 -10.36
C LEU A 172 -7.06 2.32 -10.63
N ILE A 173 -6.91 3.61 -10.34
CA ILE A 173 -5.63 4.33 -10.48
C ILE A 173 -4.57 3.68 -9.59
N CYS A 174 -4.94 3.31 -8.36
CA CYS A 174 -4.09 2.56 -7.46
C CYS A 174 -3.62 1.22 -8.05
N GLY A 175 -4.55 0.38 -8.51
CA GLY A 175 -4.23 -0.93 -9.07
C GLY A 175 -3.25 -0.86 -10.24
N VAL A 176 -3.46 0.12 -11.14
CA VAL A 176 -2.52 0.39 -12.24
C VAL A 176 -1.16 0.83 -11.72
N SER A 177 -1.12 1.69 -10.69
CA SER A 177 0.11 2.20 -10.11
C SER A 177 0.94 1.10 -9.42
N PHE A 178 0.27 0.20 -8.68
CA PHE A 178 0.92 -0.97 -8.09
C PHE A 178 1.43 -1.93 -9.15
N PHE A 179 0.68 -2.15 -10.23
CA PHE A 179 1.14 -2.99 -11.34
C PHE A 179 2.43 -2.42 -11.99
N ILE A 180 2.46 -1.12 -12.26
CA ILE A 180 3.65 -0.44 -12.79
C ILE A 180 4.84 -0.53 -11.81
N THR A 181 4.57 -0.44 -10.51
CA THR A 181 5.58 -0.61 -9.44
C THR A 181 6.11 -2.04 -9.39
N ALA A 182 5.24 -3.05 -9.50
CA ALA A 182 5.62 -4.46 -9.54
C ALA A 182 6.55 -4.74 -10.74
N VAL A 183 6.23 -4.19 -11.93
CA VAL A 183 7.10 -4.30 -13.11
C VAL A 183 8.50 -3.74 -12.85
N PHE A 184 8.62 -2.62 -12.11
CA PHE A 184 9.92 -2.09 -11.70
C PHE A 184 10.71 -3.10 -10.86
N PHE A 185 10.09 -3.67 -9.83
CA PHE A 185 10.77 -4.60 -8.93
C PHE A 185 11.11 -5.93 -9.57
N ILE A 186 10.26 -6.43 -10.49
CA ILE A 186 10.56 -7.60 -11.32
C ILE A 186 11.81 -7.32 -12.19
N ASN A 187 11.86 -6.19 -12.89
CA ASN A 187 13.02 -5.80 -13.68
C ASN A 187 14.28 -5.64 -12.82
N LEU A 188 14.15 -5.01 -11.65
CA LEU A 188 15.24 -4.84 -10.70
C LEU A 188 15.73 -6.18 -10.14
N TYR A 189 14.82 -7.13 -9.91
CA TYR A 189 15.12 -8.48 -9.46
C TYR A 189 15.93 -9.25 -10.50
N PHE A 190 15.50 -9.25 -11.76
CA PHE A 190 16.25 -9.92 -12.83
C PHE A 190 17.64 -9.34 -13.05
N ASN A 191 17.79 -8.03 -12.86
CA ASN A 191 19.08 -7.35 -13.03
C ASN A 191 20.04 -7.54 -11.85
N LYS A 192 19.54 -7.52 -10.59
CA LYS A 192 20.39 -7.53 -9.38
C LYS A 192 20.39 -8.86 -8.61
N LYS A 193 19.43 -9.75 -8.87
CA LYS A 193 19.19 -11.03 -8.17
C LYS A 193 19.09 -10.93 -6.64
N ASN A 194 18.74 -9.75 -6.12
CA ASN A 194 18.56 -9.55 -4.69
C ASN A 194 17.13 -9.96 -4.27
N LYS A 195 17.02 -10.97 -3.40
CA LYS A 195 15.74 -11.50 -2.88
C LYS A 195 14.94 -10.46 -2.10
N GLU A 196 15.57 -9.46 -1.52
CA GLU A 196 14.85 -8.40 -0.78
C GLU A 196 13.92 -7.59 -1.70
N ASN A 197 14.20 -7.54 -3.01
CA ASN A 197 13.34 -6.86 -3.96
C ASN A 197 12.04 -7.63 -4.23
N LEU A 198 12.01 -8.94 -3.94
CA LEU A 198 10.81 -9.74 -4.06
C LEU A 198 9.74 -9.35 -3.04
N LEU A 199 10.15 -8.84 -1.87
CA LEU A 199 9.25 -8.37 -0.81
C LEU A 199 8.43 -7.13 -1.21
N LEU A 200 8.79 -6.46 -2.31
CA LEU A 200 8.16 -5.22 -2.78
C LEU A 200 7.41 -5.42 -4.11
N ILE A 201 7.33 -6.67 -4.60
CA ILE A 201 6.54 -7.03 -5.79
C ILE A 201 5.05 -7.20 -5.43
N GLY A 202 4.77 -7.62 -4.20
CA GLY A 202 3.42 -7.88 -3.70
C GLY A 202 2.99 -6.90 -2.63
#